data_AF-A0A7S0BKE8-F1
#
_entry.id   AF-A0A7S0BKE8-F1
#
_cell.length_a   1.000
_cell.length_b   1.000
_cell.length_c   1.000
_cell.angle_alpha   90.00
_cell.angle_beta   90.00
_cell.angle_gamma   90.00
#
_symmetry.space_group_name_H-M   'P 1'
#
loop_
_entity.id
_entity.type
_entity.pdbx_description
1 polymer ?
#
loop_
_entity_poly.entity_id
_entity_poly.type
_entity_poly.pdbx_seq_one_letter_code
_entity_poly.pdbx_strand_id
1 'polypeptide(L)'
;DGCNMEGISGEACSLAGHWGLGKLIAIYDDNHISIDGSTDIAFTEDVGKRFEAYGWEVINVVNGNTDLGAIEAAIEQAKKTTDKPTMIKVTTIIGYGSPNKADSYAVHGAALGADE
;
A
#
# COMPACT_ATOMS: atom_id res chain seq x y z
N ASP A 1 3.97 -2.41 3.90
CA ASP A 1 3.65 -3.63 4.70
C ASP A 1 3.57 -3.42 6.21
N GLY A 2 4.62 -2.94 6.88
CA GLY A 2 4.68 -2.87 8.35
C GLY A 2 3.45 -2.23 9.02
N CYS A 3 2.98 -1.09 8.51
CA CYS A 3 1.74 -0.46 9.02
C CYS A 3 0.53 -1.39 8.98
N ASN A 4 0.38 -2.22 7.94
CA ASN A 4 -0.75 -3.13 7.79
C ASN A 4 -0.65 -4.36 8.71
N MET A 5 0.54 -4.69 9.23
CA MET A 5 0.74 -5.75 10.23
C MET A 5 0.43 -5.27 11.65
N GLU A 6 0.64 -3.98 11.92
CA GLU A 6 0.42 -3.40 13.24
C GLU A 6 -1.07 -3.31 13.59
N GLY A 7 -1.45 -3.89 14.75
CA GLY A 7 -2.85 -4.02 15.17
C GLY A 7 -3.58 -2.68 15.31
N ILE A 8 -2.86 -1.61 15.69
CA ILE A 8 -3.42 -0.27 15.82
C ILE A 8 -4.00 0.25 14.49
N SER A 9 -3.42 -0.15 13.34
CA SER A 9 -3.96 0.20 12.03
C SER A 9 -5.31 -0.47 11.79
N GLY A 10 -5.47 -1.73 12.21
CA GLY A 10 -6.72 -2.48 12.10
C GLY A 10 -7.83 -1.84 12.94
N GLU A 11 -7.54 -1.47 14.17
CA GLU A 11 -8.47 -0.75 15.05
C GLU A 11 -8.92 0.58 14.44
N ALA A 12 -7.96 1.41 14.01
CA ALA A 12 -8.25 2.72 13.43
C ALA A 12 -9.02 2.60 12.10
N CYS A 13 -8.65 1.66 11.24
CA CYS A 13 -9.33 1.45 9.95
C CYS A 13 -10.73 0.88 10.13
N SER A 14 -10.95 0.00 11.11
CA SER A 14 -12.29 -0.45 11.48
C SER A 14 -13.18 0.73 11.89
N LEU A 15 -12.65 1.66 12.70
CA LEU A 15 -13.40 2.84 13.14
C LEU A 15 -13.67 3.82 12.00
N ALA A 16 -12.69 4.04 11.12
CA ALA A 16 -12.84 4.91 9.96
C ALA A 16 -13.91 4.41 8.98
N GLY A 17 -13.98 3.10 8.77
CA GLY A 17 -15.03 2.46 7.98
C GLY A 17 -16.40 2.58 8.66
N HIS A 18 -16.47 2.34 9.97
CA HIS A 18 -17.69 2.55 10.76
C HIS A 18 -18.23 3.99 10.69
N TRP A 19 -17.35 4.99 10.73
CA TRP A 19 -17.72 6.41 10.63
C TRP A 19 -17.96 6.90 9.20
N GLY A 20 -17.69 6.08 8.18
CA GLY A 20 -17.86 6.47 6.79
C GLY A 20 -17.02 7.70 6.42
N LEU A 21 -15.75 7.74 6.82
CA LEU A 21 -14.86 8.88 6.60
C LEU A 21 -14.49 9.07 5.10
N GLY A 22 -15.44 9.44 4.24
CA GLY A 22 -15.27 9.54 2.78
C GLY A 22 -14.36 10.63 2.25
N LYS A 23 -13.60 11.29 3.12
CA LYS A 23 -12.51 12.20 2.72
C LYS A 23 -11.13 11.62 3.05
N LEU A 24 -11.07 10.46 3.71
CA LEU A 24 -9.85 9.76 4.01
C LEU A 24 -9.50 8.84 2.83
N ILE A 25 -8.35 9.11 2.22
CA ILE A 25 -7.77 8.31 1.14
C ILE A 25 -6.40 7.83 1.65
N ALA A 26 -6.25 6.52 1.82
CA ALA A 26 -4.98 5.89 2.17
C ALA A 26 -4.35 5.28 0.91
N ILE A 27 -3.07 5.56 0.67
CA ILE A 27 -2.30 4.92 -0.40
C ILE A 27 -1.39 3.89 0.26
N TYR A 28 -1.61 2.63 -0.06
CA TYR A 28 -0.80 1.53 0.42
C TYR A 28 0.26 1.18 -0.62
N ASP A 29 1.52 1.42 -0.27
CA ASP A 29 2.68 0.92 -1.02
C ASP A 29 2.82 -0.61 -0.80
N ASP A 30 2.34 -1.36 -1.78
CA ASP A 30 2.31 -2.82 -1.82
C ASP A 30 3.52 -3.35 -2.59
N ASN A 31 4.69 -3.26 -1.97
CA ASN A 31 5.96 -3.61 -2.60
C ASN A 31 6.47 -5.02 -2.23
N HIS A 32 5.74 -5.73 -1.36
CA HIS A 32 6.03 -7.09 -0.92
C HIS A 32 7.36 -7.28 -0.17
N ILE A 33 8.02 -6.20 0.28
CA ILE A 33 9.29 -6.24 1.00
C ILE A 33 9.17 -5.57 2.37
N SER A 34 9.68 -6.27 3.39
CA SER A 34 9.90 -5.74 4.74
C SER A 34 11.39 -5.80 5.10
N ILE A 35 11.74 -5.43 6.34
CA ILE A 35 13.14 -5.50 6.80
C ILE A 35 13.70 -6.94 6.77
N ASP A 36 12.84 -7.94 6.98
CA ASP A 36 13.22 -9.36 7.00
C ASP A 36 13.25 -10.01 5.60
N GLY A 37 13.05 -9.23 4.52
CA GLY A 37 12.96 -9.76 3.16
C GLY A 37 11.55 -9.74 2.60
N SER A 38 11.24 -10.73 1.76
CA SER A 38 9.89 -10.93 1.22
C SER A 38 8.88 -11.04 2.35
N THR A 39 7.77 -10.32 2.19
CA THR A 39 6.64 -10.34 3.12
C THR A 39 6.01 -11.72 3.27
N ASP A 40 6.17 -12.63 2.31
CA ASP A 40 5.63 -14.00 2.36
C ASP A 40 6.09 -14.81 3.59
N ILE A 41 7.21 -14.43 4.22
CA ILE A 41 7.71 -15.08 5.43
C ILE A 41 6.79 -14.88 6.65
N ALA A 42 6.00 -13.80 6.68
CA ALA A 42 5.24 -13.40 7.86
C ALA A 42 3.88 -12.72 7.56
N PHE A 43 3.59 -12.36 6.31
CA PHE A 43 2.45 -11.54 5.96
C PHE A 43 1.86 -11.96 4.60
N THR A 44 0.89 -12.88 4.64
CA THR A 44 0.28 -13.50 3.45
C THR A 44 -1.24 -13.34 3.38
N GLU A 45 -1.80 -12.43 4.19
CA GLU A 45 -3.24 -12.17 4.19
C GLU A 45 -3.68 -11.33 2.97
N ASP A 46 -4.98 -11.38 2.68
CA ASP A 46 -5.58 -10.51 1.68
C ASP A 46 -5.97 -9.17 2.32
N VAL A 47 -5.03 -8.22 2.29
CA VAL A 47 -5.22 -6.86 2.84
C VAL A 47 -6.43 -6.17 2.21
N GLY A 48 -6.65 -6.37 0.91
CA GLY A 48 -7.80 -5.81 0.20
C GLY A 48 -9.12 -6.30 0.81
N LYS A 49 -9.28 -7.62 0.97
CA LYS A 49 -10.46 -8.20 1.62
C LYS A 49 -10.63 -7.75 3.06
N ARG A 50 -9.54 -7.57 3.83
CA ARG A 50 -9.63 -7.04 5.20
C ARG A 50 -10.18 -5.61 5.21
N PHE A 51 -9.72 -4.74 4.31
CA PHE A 51 -10.24 -3.37 4.19
C PHE A 51 -11.70 -3.34 3.71
N GLU A 52 -12.07 -4.19 2.74
CA GLU A 52 -13.47 -4.36 2.34
C GLU A 52 -14.35 -4.76 3.55
N ALA A 53 -13.87 -5.68 4.39
CA ALA A 53 -14.57 -6.10 5.61
C ALA A 53 -14.71 -4.98 6.65
N TYR A 54 -13.77 -4.03 6.70
CA TYR A 54 -13.91 -2.80 7.51
C TYR A 54 -14.89 -1.79 6.91
N GLY A 55 -15.38 -1.99 5.68
CA GLY A 55 -16.29 -1.06 5.01
C GLY A 55 -15.60 0.00 4.16
N TRP A 56 -14.35 -0.24 3.75
CA TRP A 56 -13.61 0.67 2.86
C TRP A 56 -13.91 0.39 1.39
N GLU A 57 -13.78 1.40 0.53
CA GLU A 57 -13.54 1.16 -0.89
C GLU A 57 -12.08 0.71 -1.09
N VAL A 58 -11.87 -0.28 -1.96
CA VAL A 58 -10.56 -0.76 -2.34
C VAL A 58 -10.34 -0.56 -3.84
N ILE A 59 -9.28 0.16 -4.21
CA ILE A 59 -8.88 0.39 -5.60
C ILE A 59 -7.48 -0.18 -5.80
N ASN A 60 -7.25 -0.95 -6.86
CA ASN A 60 -5.95 -1.54 -7.16
C ASN A 60 -5.28 -0.80 -8.33
N VAL A 61 -4.05 -0.36 -8.12
CA VAL A 61 -3.13 0.13 -9.17
C VAL A 61 -1.99 -0.87 -9.28
N VAL A 62 -2.04 -1.70 -10.32
CA VAL A 62 -1.11 -2.84 -10.48
C VAL A 62 0.31 -2.40 -10.87
N ASN A 63 0.47 -1.21 -11.46
CA ASN A 63 1.78 -0.68 -11.88
C ASN A 63 2.01 0.73 -11.32
N GLY A 64 2.41 0.82 -10.07
CA GLY A 64 2.77 2.09 -9.44
C GLY A 64 4.10 2.69 -9.91
N ASN A 65 4.94 1.91 -10.60
CA ASN A 65 6.27 2.37 -11.01
C ASN A 65 6.23 3.34 -12.20
N THR A 66 5.31 3.12 -13.15
CA THR A 66 5.26 3.90 -14.39
C THR A 66 3.87 4.35 -14.83
N ASP A 67 2.79 3.77 -14.28
CA ASP A 67 1.43 4.12 -14.67
C ASP A 67 0.86 5.27 -13.82
N LEU A 68 1.39 6.47 -14.07
CA LEU A 68 0.92 7.68 -13.39
C LEU A 68 -0.55 7.99 -13.66
N GLY A 69 -1.06 7.62 -14.85
CA GLY A 69 -2.45 7.80 -15.23
C GLY A 69 -3.39 6.93 -14.41
N ALA A 70 -3.02 5.68 -14.12
CA ALA A 70 -3.78 4.82 -13.23
C ALA A 70 -3.81 5.33 -11.79
N ILE A 71 -2.70 5.88 -11.28
CA ILE A 71 -2.65 6.50 -9.95
C ILE A 71 -3.59 7.72 -9.90
N GLU A 72 -3.51 8.61 -10.89
CA GLU A 72 -4.39 9.77 -10.99
C GLU A 72 -5.86 9.36 -11.05
N ALA A 73 -6.20 8.39 -11.92
CA ALA A 73 -7.56 7.88 -12.04
C ALA A 73 -8.07 7.25 -10.73
N ALA A 74 -7.23 6.51 -10.00
CA ALA A 74 -7.58 5.93 -8.71
C ALA A 74 -7.87 7.00 -7.65
N ILE A 75 -7.05 8.07 -7.60
CA ILE A 75 -7.27 9.21 -6.68
C ILE A 75 -8.56 9.95 -7.06
N GLU A 76 -8.82 10.19 -8.34
CA GLU A 76 -10.05 10.84 -8.81
C GLU A 76 -11.30 9.98 -8.59
N GLN A 77 -11.17 8.65 -8.64
CA GLN A 77 -12.24 7.74 -8.23
C GLN A 77 -12.48 7.82 -6.71
N ALA A 78 -11.42 7.72 -5.90
CA ALA A 78 -11.51 7.78 -4.45
C ALA A 78 -12.19 9.07 -3.95
N LYS A 79 -11.91 10.22 -4.59
CA LYS A 79 -12.57 11.50 -4.27
C LYS A 79 -14.08 11.52 -4.55
N LYS A 80 -14.59 10.65 -5.42
CA LYS A 80 -16.04 10.54 -5.73
C LYS A 80 -16.76 9.70 -4.69
N THR A 81 -16.06 8.84 -3.98
CA THR A 81 -16.57 8.06 -2.86
C THR A 81 -16.65 8.96 -1.64
N THR A 82 -17.87 9.21 -1.15
CA THR A 82 -18.12 10.20 -0.08
C THR A 82 -18.73 9.61 1.18
N ASP A 83 -19.12 8.33 1.14
CA ASP A 83 -19.81 7.60 2.19
C ASP A 83 -18.90 6.58 2.92
N LYS A 84 -17.68 6.36 2.45
CA LYS A 84 -16.70 5.45 3.05
C LYS A 84 -15.27 5.88 2.74
N PRO A 85 -14.30 5.59 3.62
CA PRO A 85 -12.89 5.81 3.31
C PRO A 85 -12.42 4.91 2.16
N THR A 86 -11.38 5.33 1.45
CA THR A 86 -10.82 4.58 0.31
C THR A 86 -9.37 4.19 0.58
N MET A 87 -9.03 2.94 0.29
CA MET A 87 -7.66 2.44 0.25
C MET A 87 -7.30 2.18 -1.21
N ILE A 88 -6.22 2.82 -1.68
CA ILE A 88 -5.64 2.60 -2.99
C ILE A 88 -4.40 1.73 -2.79
N LYS A 89 -4.49 0.47 -3.19
CA LYS A 89 -3.40 -0.50 -3.17
C LYS A 89 -2.56 -0.30 -4.41
N VAL A 90 -1.35 0.24 -4.25
CA VAL A 90 -0.43 0.55 -5.35
C VAL A 90 0.73 -0.43 -5.30
N THR A 91 0.80 -1.33 -6.26
CA THR A 91 1.89 -2.30 -6.36
C THR A 91 3.12 -1.62 -6.98
N THR A 92 4.22 -1.61 -6.25
CA THR A 92 5.49 -0.99 -6.68
C THR A 92 6.64 -2.00 -6.58
N ILE A 93 7.81 -1.63 -7.11
CA ILE A 93 9.07 -2.30 -6.83
C ILE A 93 9.86 -1.41 -5.87
N ILE A 94 10.19 -1.92 -4.67
CA ILE A 94 11.03 -1.15 -3.74
C ILE A 94 12.39 -0.84 -4.40
N GLY A 95 12.85 0.40 -4.29
CA GLY A 95 14.10 0.83 -4.93
C GLY A 95 14.07 0.82 -6.47
N TYR A 96 12.89 0.86 -7.09
CA TYR A 96 12.75 0.92 -8.55
C TYR A 96 13.76 1.90 -9.19
N GLY A 97 14.54 1.38 -10.15
CA GLY A 97 15.61 2.12 -10.83
C GLY A 97 17.02 1.75 -10.37
N SER A 98 17.19 1.18 -9.16
CA SER A 98 18.45 0.57 -8.75
C SER A 98 18.66 -0.74 -9.51
N PRO A 99 19.75 -0.89 -10.27
CA PRO A 99 19.95 -2.07 -11.12
C PRO A 99 20.26 -3.34 -10.31
N ASN A 100 20.88 -3.22 -9.13
CA ASN A 100 21.33 -4.37 -8.34
C ASN A 100 20.56 -4.57 -7.03
N LYS A 101 19.92 -3.52 -6.48
CA LYS A 101 19.22 -3.56 -5.19
C LYS A 101 17.71 -3.32 -5.25
N ALA A 102 17.13 -3.03 -6.40
CA ALA A 102 15.68 -3.05 -6.54
C ALA A 102 15.11 -4.43 -6.13
N ASP A 103 13.91 -4.45 -5.58
CA ASP A 103 13.20 -5.66 -5.14
C ASP A 103 13.91 -6.45 -4.03
N SER A 104 14.67 -5.76 -3.17
CA SER A 104 15.45 -6.37 -2.10
C SER A 104 15.31 -5.61 -0.78
N TYR A 105 15.34 -6.31 0.36
CA TYR A 105 15.40 -5.65 1.67
C TYR A 105 16.68 -4.80 1.82
N ALA A 106 17.72 -5.05 1.01
CA ALA A 106 18.96 -4.29 1.05
C ALA A 106 18.78 -2.79 0.73
N VAL A 107 17.74 -2.43 -0.03
CA VAL A 107 17.42 -1.01 -0.34
C VAL A 107 16.51 -0.36 0.71
N HIS A 108 15.94 -1.13 1.65
CA HIS A 108 14.96 -0.63 2.60
C HIS A 108 15.52 0.40 3.59
N GLY A 109 16.70 0.11 4.17
CA GLY A 109 17.20 0.83 5.35
C GLY A 109 18.65 1.27 5.28
N ALA A 110 19.30 1.16 4.11
CA ALA A 110 20.72 1.48 3.93
C ALA A 110 20.95 2.33 2.69
N ALA A 111 22.05 3.09 2.68
CA ALA A 111 22.49 3.82 1.49
C ALA A 111 22.80 2.83 0.34
N LEU A 112 22.51 3.26 -0.90
CA LEU A 112 22.82 2.48 -2.10
C LEU A 112 24.32 2.16 -2.22
N GLY A 113 25.19 3.10 -1.86
CA GLY A 113 26.65 2.93 -2.03
C GLY A 113 27.12 3.45 -3.39
N ALA A 114 28.43 3.63 -3.53
CA ALA A 114 29.01 4.29 -4.70
C ALA A 114 29.00 3.43 -5.97
N ASP A 115 29.03 2.11 -5.80
CA ASP A 115 29.09 1.13 -6.89
C ASP A 115 27.70 0.63 -7.33
N GLU A 116 26.65 1.09 -6.64
CA GLU A 116 25.26 0.68 -6.89
C GLU A 116 24.62 1.41 -8.07
#